data_AF-A0AA36MIU1-F1
#
_entry.id   AF-A0AA36MIU1-F1
#
_cell.length_a   1.000
_cell.length_b   1.000
_cell.length_c   1.000
_cell.angle_alpha   90.00
_cell.angle_beta   90.00
_cell.angle_gamma   90.00
#
_symmetry.space_group_name_H-M   'P 1'
#
loop_
_entity.id
_entity.type
_entity.pdbx_description
1 polymer ?
#
loop_
_entity_poly.entity_id
_entity_poly.type
_entity_poly.pdbx_seq_one_letter_code
_entity_poly.pdbx_strand_id
1 'polypeptide(L)'
;MDIGSGEGYPEASLSNFAPHPFEIDGVQCASMEGFLQSLKFKDPEMQRHVCTLVGKTAKFKGKRKKWWQTQTLYWQGVEYKRESEEYQALLDRAFEALSRNSGFARALLATGNATLTHSIGKRKKTETVLTISEFCSRLTAIQNRKKPLYNPRIGHFTLVKIPKTAEPIIGTFVEELTPEGADTRRSISCERYKTRSGVYYIELTETTAHRNTTAQGTQPEYGKPTYEWWQFRLDDVNMPSKADIIAMFTSLAPTLRALPITTTDTKPEKAT
;
A
#
# COMPACT_ATOMS: atom_id res chain seq x y z
N MET A 1 13.33 -4.42 -9.63
CA MET A 1 13.03 -5.71 -8.97
C MET A 1 12.38 -6.60 -10.01
N ASP A 2 13.04 -7.70 -10.36
CA ASP A 2 12.58 -8.60 -11.41
C ASP A 2 11.71 -9.72 -10.81
N ILE A 3 10.46 -9.80 -11.24
CA ILE A 3 9.49 -10.75 -10.68
C ILE A 3 9.67 -12.10 -11.36
N GLY A 4 9.98 -13.16 -10.62
CA GLY A 4 10.20 -14.49 -11.18
C GLY A 4 9.95 -15.60 -10.15
N SER A 5 9.41 -16.75 -10.59
CA SER A 5 9.09 -17.86 -9.68
C SER A 5 10.32 -18.58 -9.09
N GLY A 6 11.52 -18.28 -9.59
CA GLY A 6 12.79 -18.82 -9.09
C GLY A 6 13.52 -17.88 -8.14
N GLU A 7 12.96 -16.69 -7.89
CA GLU A 7 13.57 -15.65 -7.08
C GLU A 7 13.22 -15.79 -5.58
N GLY A 8 13.78 -14.92 -4.75
CA GLY A 8 13.45 -14.81 -3.32
C GLY A 8 12.07 -14.19 -3.05
N TYR A 9 11.77 -13.99 -1.76
CA TYR A 9 10.67 -13.14 -1.34
C TYR A 9 11.11 -11.66 -1.43
N PRO A 10 10.27 -10.74 -1.95
CA PRO A 10 8.87 -10.93 -2.35
C PRO A 10 8.62 -11.37 -3.81
N GLU A 11 9.64 -11.42 -4.66
CA GLU A 11 9.54 -11.61 -6.11
C GLU A 11 8.81 -12.90 -6.52
N ALA A 12 9.21 -14.05 -5.97
CA ALA A 12 8.56 -15.33 -6.27
C ALA A 12 7.10 -15.38 -5.84
N SER A 13 6.74 -14.63 -4.79
CA SER A 13 5.35 -14.54 -4.31
C SER A 13 4.48 -13.66 -5.21
N LEU A 14 5.06 -12.78 -6.03
CA LEU A 14 4.34 -11.97 -7.02
C LEU A 14 4.26 -12.62 -8.40
N SER A 15 4.95 -13.74 -8.60
CA SER A 15 4.83 -14.52 -9.83
C SER A 15 3.39 -15.04 -10.02
N ASN A 16 2.92 -15.11 -11.26
CA ASN A 16 1.63 -15.76 -11.58
C ASN A 16 1.59 -17.23 -11.12
N PHE A 17 2.75 -17.86 -10.91
CA PHE A 17 2.86 -19.24 -10.46
C PHE A 17 2.61 -19.42 -8.96
N ALA A 18 2.69 -18.35 -8.17
CA ALA A 18 2.48 -18.41 -6.73
C ALA A 18 1.04 -18.85 -6.39
N PRO A 19 0.84 -19.73 -5.41
CA PRO A 19 -0.47 -20.27 -5.04
C PRO A 19 -1.26 -19.27 -4.18
N HIS A 20 -1.64 -18.13 -4.78
CA HIS A 20 -2.51 -17.14 -4.16
C HIS A 20 -3.94 -17.34 -4.63
N PRO A 21 -4.80 -18.00 -3.85
CA PRO A 21 -6.17 -18.23 -4.25
C PRO A 21 -6.97 -16.93 -4.28
N PHE A 22 -7.88 -16.81 -5.24
CA PHE A 22 -8.82 -15.70 -5.40
C PHE A 22 -10.06 -16.15 -6.16
N GLU A 23 -11.12 -15.34 -6.06
CA GLU A 23 -12.38 -15.60 -6.77
C GLU A 23 -12.64 -14.50 -7.80
N ILE A 24 -13.06 -14.88 -9.01
CA ILE A 24 -13.52 -13.97 -10.05
C ILE A 24 -14.77 -14.54 -10.70
N ASP A 25 -15.82 -13.72 -10.81
CA ASP A 25 -17.10 -14.11 -11.42
C ASP A 25 -17.69 -15.40 -10.83
N GLY A 26 -17.55 -15.60 -9.51
CA GLY A 26 -18.01 -16.81 -8.81
C GLY A 26 -17.14 -18.06 -9.00
N VAL A 27 -16.01 -17.97 -9.72
CA VAL A 27 -15.09 -19.09 -9.95
C VAL A 27 -13.85 -18.95 -9.08
N GLN A 28 -13.56 -20.01 -8.31
CA GLN A 28 -12.35 -20.12 -7.49
C GLN A 28 -11.13 -20.43 -8.36
N CYS A 29 -10.10 -19.61 -8.24
CA CYS A 29 -8.80 -19.78 -8.88
C CYS A 29 -7.73 -20.00 -7.82
N ALA A 30 -6.96 -21.08 -7.92
CA ALA A 30 -5.87 -21.40 -7.00
C ALA A 30 -4.61 -20.53 -7.24
N SER A 31 -4.44 -20.00 -8.46
CA SER A 31 -3.44 -18.99 -8.80
C SER A 31 -3.79 -18.22 -10.07
N MET A 32 -3.08 -17.12 -10.33
CA MET A 32 -3.22 -16.35 -11.56
C MET A 32 -2.81 -17.17 -12.79
N GLU A 33 -1.81 -18.03 -12.70
CA GLU A 33 -1.46 -18.96 -13.79
C GLU A 33 -2.61 -19.93 -14.10
N GLY A 34 -3.30 -20.46 -13.08
CA GLY A 34 -4.50 -21.28 -13.27
C GLY A 34 -5.57 -20.55 -14.07
N PHE A 35 -5.89 -19.32 -13.65
CA PHE A 35 -6.81 -18.44 -14.38
C PHE A 35 -6.36 -18.21 -15.83
N LEU A 36 -5.14 -17.72 -16.07
CA LEU A 36 -4.64 -17.38 -17.42
C LEU A 36 -4.63 -18.59 -18.38
N GLN A 37 -4.37 -19.79 -17.85
CA GLN A 37 -4.37 -21.01 -18.67
C GLN A 37 -5.78 -21.50 -18.96
N SER A 38 -6.73 -21.27 -18.05
CA SER A 38 -8.15 -21.59 -18.27
C SER A 38 -8.73 -20.85 -19.48
N LEU A 39 -8.28 -19.61 -19.73
CA LEU A 39 -8.76 -18.75 -20.82
C LEU A 39 -8.57 -19.35 -22.22
N LYS A 40 -7.74 -20.39 -22.34
CA LYS A 40 -7.46 -21.10 -23.59
C LYS A 40 -8.46 -22.21 -23.90
N PHE A 41 -9.44 -22.44 -23.02
CA PHE A 41 -10.43 -23.50 -23.13
C PHE A 41 -11.81 -22.87 -23.29
N LYS A 42 -12.58 -23.31 -24.29
CA LYS A 42 -13.94 -22.81 -24.54
C LYS A 42 -14.97 -23.32 -23.52
N ASP A 43 -14.80 -24.56 -23.08
CA ASP A 43 -15.71 -25.22 -22.14
C ASP A 43 -15.55 -24.66 -20.70
N PRO A 44 -16.60 -24.08 -20.09
CA PRO A 44 -16.54 -23.53 -18.74
C PRO A 44 -16.21 -24.55 -17.65
N GLU A 45 -16.65 -25.81 -17.77
CA GLU A 45 -16.31 -26.83 -16.76
C GLU A 45 -14.81 -27.12 -16.76
N MET A 46 -14.22 -27.28 -17.95
CA MET A 46 -12.78 -27.39 -18.11
C MET A 46 -12.05 -26.14 -17.58
N GLN A 47 -12.59 -24.93 -17.79
CA GLN A 47 -12.01 -23.71 -17.21
C GLN A 47 -11.94 -23.81 -15.69
N ARG A 48 -13.03 -24.18 -15.02
CA ARG A 48 -13.07 -24.34 -13.55
C ARG A 48 -12.05 -25.37 -13.08
N HIS A 49 -11.91 -26.50 -13.77
CA HIS A 49 -10.88 -27.49 -13.45
C HIS A 49 -9.46 -26.93 -13.62
N VAL A 50 -9.19 -26.15 -14.67
CA VAL A 50 -7.86 -25.54 -14.87
C VAL A 50 -7.58 -24.48 -13.80
N CYS A 51 -8.59 -23.74 -13.36
CA CYS A 51 -8.50 -22.75 -12.28
C CYS A 51 -8.06 -23.36 -10.95
N THR A 52 -8.27 -24.66 -10.69
CA THR A 52 -7.77 -25.32 -9.47
C THR A 52 -6.28 -25.66 -9.50
N LEU A 53 -5.60 -25.46 -10.63
CA LEU A 53 -4.18 -25.81 -10.80
C LEU A 53 -3.28 -24.61 -10.50
N VAL A 54 -2.02 -24.89 -10.10
CA VAL A 54 -1.01 -23.88 -9.80
C VAL A 54 0.30 -24.15 -10.55
N GLY A 55 1.13 -23.11 -10.67
CA GLY A 55 2.50 -23.18 -11.20
C GLY A 55 2.66 -23.95 -12.51
N LYS A 56 3.63 -24.87 -12.55
CA LYS A 56 3.96 -25.66 -13.76
C LYS A 56 2.79 -26.53 -14.23
N THR A 57 2.00 -27.08 -13.31
CA THR A 57 0.85 -27.95 -13.64
C THR A 57 -0.20 -27.18 -14.43
N ALA A 58 -0.55 -25.96 -13.99
CA ALA A 58 -1.43 -25.06 -14.72
C ALA A 58 -0.84 -24.70 -16.11
N LYS A 59 0.43 -24.26 -16.14
CA LYS A 59 1.11 -23.87 -17.39
C LYS A 59 1.10 -24.98 -18.44
N PHE A 60 1.36 -26.22 -18.03
CA PHE A 60 1.39 -27.36 -18.95
C PHE A 60 0.01 -27.76 -19.46
N LYS A 61 -1.04 -27.60 -18.64
CA LYS A 61 -2.42 -27.90 -19.03
C LYS A 61 -2.85 -27.07 -20.26
N GLY A 62 -2.52 -25.78 -20.31
CA GLY A 62 -2.85 -24.90 -21.44
C GLY A 62 -1.78 -24.82 -22.54
N LYS A 63 -0.61 -25.45 -22.39
CA LYS A 63 0.54 -25.30 -23.31
C LYS A 63 0.22 -25.70 -24.77
N ARG A 64 -0.59 -26.73 -24.98
CA ARG A 64 -0.89 -27.29 -26.31
C ARG A 64 -2.06 -26.60 -27.03
N LYS A 65 -2.74 -25.64 -26.39
CA LYS A 65 -3.90 -24.95 -26.98
C LYS A 65 -3.42 -23.85 -27.93
N LYS A 66 -3.74 -24.00 -29.22
CA LYS A 66 -3.32 -23.10 -30.31
C LYS A 66 -4.18 -21.83 -30.43
N TRP A 67 -4.55 -21.22 -29.32
CA TRP A 67 -5.39 -20.00 -29.29
C TRP A 67 -4.78 -18.85 -30.13
N TRP A 68 -3.45 -18.83 -30.26
CA TRP A 68 -2.70 -17.83 -31.05
C TRP A 68 -3.01 -17.87 -32.56
N GLN A 69 -3.57 -18.96 -33.10
CA GLN A 69 -3.99 -19.00 -34.50
C GLN A 69 -5.23 -18.14 -34.73
N THR A 70 -6.16 -18.19 -33.76
CA THR A 70 -7.45 -17.48 -33.82
C THR A 70 -7.47 -16.17 -33.04
N GLN A 71 -6.42 -15.89 -32.25
CA GLN A 71 -6.33 -14.79 -31.27
C GLN A 71 -7.60 -14.67 -30.40
N THR A 72 -8.20 -15.81 -30.07
CA THR A 72 -9.49 -15.89 -29.36
C THR A 72 -9.29 -16.67 -28.06
N LEU A 73 -9.76 -16.08 -26.97
CA LEU A 73 -9.75 -16.62 -25.62
C LEU A 73 -11.18 -16.66 -25.09
N TYR A 74 -11.40 -17.33 -23.96
CA TYR A 74 -12.72 -17.63 -23.46
C TYR A 74 -12.79 -17.44 -21.96
N TRP A 75 -13.95 -17.00 -21.47
CA TRP A 75 -14.23 -17.00 -20.04
C TRP A 75 -15.73 -17.15 -19.80
N GLN A 76 -16.12 -18.20 -19.08
CA GLN A 76 -17.50 -18.53 -18.73
C GLN A 76 -18.50 -18.46 -19.91
N GLY A 77 -18.11 -19.04 -21.06
CA GLY A 77 -18.94 -19.07 -22.26
C GLY A 77 -18.85 -17.83 -23.15
N VAL A 78 -18.16 -16.78 -22.72
CA VAL A 78 -17.93 -15.56 -23.51
C VAL A 78 -16.60 -15.67 -24.26
N GLU A 79 -16.60 -15.25 -25.53
CA GLU A 79 -15.41 -15.18 -26.37
C GLU A 79 -14.78 -13.78 -26.29
N TYR A 80 -13.45 -13.74 -26.17
CA TYR A 80 -12.67 -12.51 -26.10
C TYR A 80 -11.60 -12.51 -27.17
N LYS A 81 -11.51 -11.44 -27.96
CA LYS A 81 -10.34 -11.23 -28.82
C LYS A 81 -9.16 -10.81 -27.96
N ARG A 82 -7.98 -11.39 -28.19
CA ARG A 82 -6.78 -11.14 -27.39
C ARG A 82 -6.40 -9.66 -27.29
N GLU A 83 -6.65 -8.89 -28.34
CA GLU A 83 -6.32 -7.46 -28.42
C GLU A 83 -7.45 -6.53 -27.97
N SER A 84 -8.62 -7.08 -27.68
CA SER A 84 -9.81 -6.31 -27.29
C SER A 84 -9.66 -5.63 -25.93
N GLU A 85 -10.38 -4.53 -25.74
CA GLU A 85 -10.46 -3.80 -24.48
C GLU A 85 -11.18 -4.63 -23.41
N GLU A 86 -12.19 -5.41 -23.82
CA GLU A 86 -12.94 -6.32 -22.96
C GLU A 86 -12.03 -7.39 -22.34
N TYR A 87 -11.05 -7.87 -23.11
CA TYR A 87 -10.04 -8.79 -22.58
C TYR A 87 -9.11 -8.11 -21.58
N GLN A 88 -8.73 -6.85 -21.81
CA GLN A 88 -7.94 -6.08 -20.84
C GLN A 88 -8.71 -5.84 -19.54
N ALA A 89 -10.00 -5.50 -19.65
CA ALA A 89 -10.89 -5.34 -18.50
C ALA A 89 -11.04 -6.65 -17.72
N LEU A 90 -11.13 -7.80 -18.42
CA LEU A 90 -11.13 -9.12 -17.77
C LEU A 90 -9.84 -9.36 -16.96
N LEU A 91 -8.68 -9.04 -17.52
CA LEU A 91 -7.41 -9.13 -16.81
C LEU A 91 -7.35 -8.18 -15.61
N ASP A 92 -7.83 -6.94 -15.75
CA ASP A 92 -7.86 -5.97 -14.65
C ASP A 92 -8.71 -6.46 -13.47
N ARG A 93 -9.90 -7.01 -13.76
CA ARG A 93 -10.77 -7.61 -12.72
C ARG A 93 -10.10 -8.79 -12.05
N ALA A 94 -9.40 -9.66 -12.79
CA ALA A 94 -8.69 -10.80 -12.24
C ALA A 94 -7.54 -10.38 -11.32
N PHE A 95 -6.73 -9.40 -11.74
CA PHE A 95 -5.65 -8.87 -10.92
C PHE A 95 -6.17 -8.11 -9.69
N GLU A 96 -7.28 -7.38 -9.82
CA GLU A 96 -7.93 -6.74 -8.67
C GLU A 96 -8.45 -7.76 -7.65
N ALA A 97 -9.07 -8.83 -8.11
CA ALA A 97 -9.50 -9.94 -7.26
C ALA A 97 -8.32 -10.63 -6.58
N LEU A 98 -7.27 -10.96 -7.33
CA LEU A 98 -6.01 -11.50 -6.78
C LEU A 98 -5.41 -10.59 -5.70
N SER A 99 -5.50 -9.28 -5.90
CA SER A 99 -4.97 -8.29 -4.98
C SER A 99 -5.60 -8.34 -3.58
N ARG A 100 -6.80 -8.91 -3.44
CA ARG A 100 -7.50 -9.06 -2.16
C ARG A 100 -6.93 -10.22 -1.33
N ASN A 101 -6.14 -11.11 -1.94
CA ASN A 101 -5.43 -12.15 -1.22
C ASN A 101 -4.35 -11.53 -0.30
N SER A 102 -4.37 -11.89 0.98
CA SER A 102 -3.48 -11.30 1.99
C SER A 102 -2.01 -11.67 1.80
N GLY A 103 -1.70 -12.86 1.26
CA GLY A 103 -0.34 -13.28 0.92
C GLY A 103 0.23 -12.43 -0.22
N PHE A 104 -0.53 -12.33 -1.31
CA PHE A 104 -0.16 -11.52 -2.46
C PHE A 104 -0.04 -10.04 -2.10
N ALA A 105 -1.00 -9.49 -1.34
CA ALA A 105 -0.97 -8.11 -0.88
C ALA A 105 0.27 -7.81 -0.04
N ARG A 106 0.64 -8.69 0.91
CA ARG A 106 1.87 -8.53 1.70
C ARG A 106 3.12 -8.55 0.83
N ALA A 107 3.22 -9.49 -0.11
CA ALA A 107 4.34 -9.54 -1.05
C ALA A 107 4.44 -8.24 -1.87
N LEU A 108 3.30 -7.73 -2.33
CA LEU A 108 3.29 -6.49 -3.10
C LEU A 108 3.71 -5.28 -2.27
N LEU A 109 3.30 -5.20 -1.01
CA LEU A 109 3.74 -4.15 -0.08
C LEU A 109 5.24 -4.24 0.22
N ALA A 110 5.79 -5.45 0.38
CA ALA A 110 7.21 -5.68 0.65
C ALA A 110 8.14 -5.21 -0.49
N THR A 111 7.62 -5.05 -1.71
CA THR A 111 8.39 -4.46 -2.81
C THR A 111 8.69 -2.97 -2.62
N GLY A 112 8.00 -2.28 -1.70
CA GLY A 112 8.21 -0.86 -1.42
C GLY A 112 8.08 0.01 -2.67
N ASN A 113 9.12 0.79 -2.99
CA ASN A 113 9.18 1.67 -4.16
C ASN A 113 9.92 1.07 -5.36
N ALA A 114 10.20 -0.23 -5.35
CA ALA A 114 10.92 -0.85 -6.43
C ALA A 114 10.12 -0.80 -7.74
N THR A 115 10.79 -0.45 -8.84
CA THR A 115 10.27 -0.64 -10.20
C THR A 115 10.15 -2.13 -10.48
N LEU A 116 8.94 -2.60 -10.79
CA LEU A 116 8.64 -4.00 -11.02
C LEU A 116 8.89 -4.36 -12.50
N THR A 117 9.80 -5.29 -12.74
CA THR A 117 10.14 -5.79 -14.08
C THR A 117 9.84 -7.28 -14.21
N HIS A 118 9.82 -7.79 -15.45
CA HIS A 118 9.70 -9.23 -15.70
C HIS A 118 10.48 -9.63 -16.95
N SER A 119 11.68 -10.17 -16.77
CA SER A 119 12.62 -10.46 -17.88
C SER A 119 12.26 -11.68 -18.73
N ILE A 120 11.57 -12.68 -18.15
CA ILE A 120 11.32 -14.00 -18.76
C ILE A 120 10.09 -14.01 -19.69
N GLY A 121 9.19 -13.03 -19.55
CA GLY A 121 7.92 -12.99 -20.26
C GLY A 121 8.05 -12.71 -21.76
N LYS A 122 6.92 -12.80 -22.48
CA LYS A 122 6.84 -12.41 -23.90
C LYS A 122 6.34 -10.98 -24.07
N ARG A 123 6.77 -10.33 -25.15
CA ARG A 123 6.42 -8.93 -25.47
C ARG A 123 5.23 -8.80 -26.42
N LYS A 124 5.06 -9.74 -27.34
CA LYS A 124 4.02 -9.67 -28.39
C LYS A 124 2.72 -10.32 -27.92
N LYS A 125 1.60 -9.59 -27.99
CA LYS A 125 0.26 -10.09 -27.64
C LYS A 125 -0.12 -11.37 -28.41
N THR A 126 0.31 -11.47 -29.66
CA THR A 126 0.04 -12.63 -30.52
C THR A 126 0.65 -13.94 -30.03
N GLU A 127 1.65 -13.88 -29.13
CA GLU A 127 2.41 -15.04 -28.67
C GLU A 127 2.16 -15.42 -27.20
N THR A 128 1.41 -14.57 -26.46
CA THR A 128 1.14 -14.76 -25.02
C THR A 128 -0.22 -14.20 -24.60
N VAL A 129 -0.87 -14.88 -23.66
CA VAL A 129 -2.14 -14.43 -23.05
C VAL A 129 -1.96 -13.21 -22.16
N LEU A 130 -0.75 -12.99 -21.66
CA LEU A 130 -0.36 -11.84 -20.83
C LEU A 130 1.08 -11.46 -21.19
N THR A 131 1.29 -10.21 -21.61
CA THR A 131 2.61 -9.67 -21.94
C THR A 131 3.33 -9.15 -20.71
N ILE A 132 4.65 -8.95 -20.81
CA ILE A 132 5.45 -8.31 -19.77
C ILE A 132 4.85 -6.96 -19.37
N SER A 133 4.50 -6.12 -20.37
CA SER A 133 3.97 -4.78 -20.12
C SER A 133 2.64 -4.85 -19.36
N GLU A 134 1.71 -5.69 -19.81
CA GLU A 134 0.40 -5.88 -19.17
C GLU A 134 0.51 -6.42 -17.74
N PHE A 135 1.48 -7.28 -17.46
CA PHE A 135 1.74 -7.83 -16.14
C PHE A 135 2.33 -6.77 -15.20
N CYS A 136 3.44 -6.15 -15.59
CA CYS A 136 4.14 -5.14 -14.81
C CYS A 136 3.27 -3.91 -14.54
N SER A 137 2.49 -3.45 -15.53
CA SER A 137 1.62 -2.28 -15.37
C SER A 137 0.52 -2.53 -14.34
N ARG A 138 -0.10 -3.73 -14.34
CA ARG A 138 -1.14 -4.10 -13.37
C ARG A 138 -0.58 -4.25 -11.97
N LEU A 139 0.57 -4.91 -11.82
CA LEU A 139 1.24 -4.99 -10.52
C LEU A 139 1.58 -3.60 -10.00
N THR A 140 2.15 -2.73 -10.84
CA THR A 140 2.52 -1.36 -10.45
C THR A 140 1.29 -0.53 -10.10
N ALA A 141 0.20 -0.66 -10.85
CA ALA A 141 -1.05 0.05 -10.56
C ALA A 141 -1.64 -0.39 -9.22
N ILE A 142 -1.67 -1.70 -8.93
CA ILE A 142 -2.11 -2.23 -7.65
C ILE A 142 -1.15 -1.80 -6.54
N GLN A 143 0.16 -1.86 -6.78
CA GLN A 143 1.19 -1.44 -5.82
C GLN A 143 0.96 0.03 -5.44
N ASN A 144 0.71 0.91 -6.40
CA ASN A 144 0.43 2.32 -6.14
C ASN A 144 -0.90 2.56 -5.42
N ARG A 145 -1.94 1.76 -5.69
CA ARG A 145 -3.23 1.82 -4.96
C ARG A 145 -3.14 1.26 -3.54
N LYS A 146 -2.39 0.16 -3.37
CA LYS A 146 -2.29 -0.58 -2.10
C LYS A 146 -1.20 -0.08 -1.20
N LYS A 147 -0.16 0.56 -1.73
CA LYS A 147 0.79 1.33 -0.93
C LYS A 147 -0.05 2.19 0.00
N PRO A 148 -0.04 1.93 1.30
CA PRO A 148 -0.34 3.02 2.18
C PRO A 148 0.78 4.03 1.93
N LEU A 149 0.46 5.26 1.56
CA LEU A 149 1.25 6.34 2.14
C LEU A 149 0.91 6.22 3.64
N TYR A 150 1.60 5.33 4.38
CA TYR A 150 1.34 4.90 5.76
C TYR A 150 -0.04 5.29 6.41
N ASN A 151 -1.19 4.70 6.03
CA ASN A 151 -2.52 5.18 6.43
C ASN A 151 -3.37 4.21 7.29
N PRO A 152 -3.24 4.21 8.62
CA PRO A 152 -4.38 4.05 9.51
C PRO A 152 -5.29 5.27 9.38
N ARG A 153 -6.52 5.06 8.91
CA ARG A 153 -7.55 6.09 8.91
C ARG A 153 -8.04 6.24 10.35
N ILE A 154 -7.78 7.39 10.95
CA ILE A 154 -8.20 7.69 12.31
C ILE A 154 -9.12 8.91 12.24
N GLY A 155 -10.44 8.67 12.23
CA GLY A 155 -11.44 9.71 11.97
C GLY A 155 -11.35 10.26 10.53
N HIS A 156 -11.25 11.58 10.39
CA HIS A 156 -11.09 12.30 9.10
C HIS A 156 -9.62 12.46 8.65
N PHE A 157 -8.70 11.75 9.30
CA PHE A 157 -7.27 11.91 9.10
C PHE A 157 -6.67 10.62 8.59
N THR A 158 -5.73 10.81 7.67
CA THR A 158 -5.00 9.75 7.02
C THR A 158 -3.54 9.92 7.44
N LEU A 159 -3.01 9.04 8.28
CA LEU A 159 -1.57 9.04 8.57
C LEU A 159 -0.84 8.81 7.23
N VAL A 160 0.26 9.50 6.97
CA VAL A 160 1.01 9.46 5.69
C VAL A 160 2.45 9.90 5.88
N LYS A 161 3.28 9.75 4.86
CA LYS A 161 4.47 10.59 4.70
C LYS A 161 4.10 11.84 3.89
N ILE A 162 4.42 13.03 4.38
CA ILE A 162 4.19 14.29 3.67
C ILE A 162 5.04 14.30 2.38
N PRO A 163 4.46 14.60 1.21
CA PRO A 163 5.21 14.60 -0.03
C PRO A 163 6.17 15.80 -0.08
N LYS A 164 7.34 15.62 -0.72
CA LYS A 164 8.33 16.70 -0.93
C LYS A 164 7.78 17.92 -1.70
N THR A 165 6.66 17.75 -2.40
CA THR A 165 5.96 18.79 -3.16
C THR A 165 5.00 19.62 -2.31
N ALA A 166 4.78 19.28 -1.04
CA ALA A 166 4.00 20.09 -0.12
C ALA A 166 4.87 21.21 0.44
N GLU A 167 4.34 22.43 0.39
CA GLU A 167 5.02 23.64 0.88
C GLU A 167 4.50 23.98 2.29
N PRO A 168 5.37 24.39 3.22
CA PRO A 168 4.96 24.78 4.56
C PRO A 168 4.07 26.02 4.52
N ILE A 169 3.01 26.00 5.32
CA ILE A 169 2.11 27.14 5.52
C ILE A 169 2.52 27.86 6.80
N ILE A 170 2.54 29.20 6.79
CA ILE A 170 2.77 30.01 7.99
C ILE A 170 1.72 29.64 9.05
N GLY A 171 2.16 29.26 10.25
CA GLY A 171 1.28 28.97 11.38
C GLY A 171 1.65 27.75 12.23
N THR A 172 2.93 27.57 12.55
CA THR A 172 3.36 26.59 13.57
C THR A 172 2.83 27.03 14.94
N PHE A 173 2.29 26.09 15.71
CA PHE A 173 1.97 26.32 17.11
C PHE A 173 2.59 25.26 18.00
N VAL A 174 2.81 25.64 19.26
CA VAL A 174 3.19 24.75 20.36
C VAL A 174 2.15 24.92 21.47
N GLU A 175 1.71 23.83 22.06
CA GLU A 175 0.77 23.80 23.19
C GLU A 175 1.29 22.89 24.30
N GLU A 176 1.26 23.37 25.54
CA GLU A 176 1.49 22.55 26.73
C GLU A 176 0.23 21.75 27.08
N LEU A 177 0.38 20.44 27.24
CA LEU A 177 -0.72 19.51 27.54
C LEU A 177 -0.85 19.22 29.04
N THR A 178 0.18 19.55 29.83
CA THR A 178 0.24 19.27 31.27
C THR A 178 0.29 20.57 32.08
N PRO A 179 -0.34 20.61 33.26
CA PRO A 179 -0.25 21.77 34.15
C PRO A 179 1.18 22.07 34.58
N GLU A 180 1.43 23.32 34.92
CA GLU A 180 2.71 23.75 35.47
C GLU A 180 3.01 23.02 36.79
N GLY A 181 4.25 22.51 36.92
CA GLY A 181 4.70 21.78 38.10
C GLY A 181 4.39 20.26 38.13
N ALA A 182 3.80 19.71 37.07
CA ALA A 182 3.59 18.26 36.95
C ALA A 182 4.92 17.47 36.89
N ASP A 183 4.93 16.24 37.41
CA ASP A 183 6.12 15.37 37.37
C ASP A 183 6.52 14.96 35.94
N THR A 184 5.61 15.09 34.99
CA THR A 184 5.89 14.90 33.56
C THR A 184 5.31 16.08 32.79
N ARG A 185 6.17 16.75 32.02
CA ARG A 185 5.79 17.83 31.11
C ARG A 185 5.60 17.28 29.71
N ARG A 186 4.43 17.53 29.12
CA ARG A 186 4.12 17.13 27.75
C ARG A 186 3.69 18.35 26.94
N SER A 187 4.26 18.50 25.76
CA SER A 187 3.83 19.52 24.80
C SER A 187 3.67 18.93 23.40
N ILE A 188 2.82 19.56 22.61
CA ILE A 188 2.61 19.23 21.21
C ILE A 188 2.99 20.42 20.34
N SER A 189 3.71 20.18 19.24
CA SER A 189 3.89 21.15 18.17
C SER A 189 3.26 20.66 16.88
N CYS A 190 2.64 21.56 16.11
CA CYS A 190 2.06 21.27 14.82
C CYS A 190 2.66 22.14 13.73
N GLU A 191 3.14 21.52 12.66
CA GLU A 191 3.47 22.17 11.39
C GLU A 191 2.39 21.85 10.34
N ARG A 192 2.20 22.76 9.39
CA ARG A 192 1.12 22.71 8.40
C ARG A 192 1.70 22.83 7.01
N TYR A 193 1.17 22.05 6.06
CA TYR A 193 1.63 22.05 4.67
C TYR A 193 0.48 22.02 3.68
N LYS A 194 0.71 22.55 2.47
CA LYS A 194 -0.25 22.54 1.36
C LYS A 194 0.44 22.16 0.05
N THR A 195 -0.20 21.34 -0.77
CA THR A 195 0.24 21.11 -2.15
C THR A 195 -0.35 22.12 -3.13
N ARG A 196 0.25 22.27 -4.31
CA ARG A 196 -0.32 23.07 -5.41
C ARG A 196 -1.73 22.63 -5.83
N SER A 197 -2.06 21.35 -5.64
CA SER A 197 -3.38 20.79 -5.88
C SER A 197 -4.42 21.10 -4.78
N GLY A 198 -4.03 21.85 -3.75
CA GLY A 198 -4.94 22.26 -2.68
C GLY A 198 -5.12 21.24 -1.54
N VAL A 199 -4.29 20.22 -1.46
CA VAL A 199 -4.36 19.20 -0.39
C VAL A 199 -3.56 19.65 0.83
N TYR A 200 -4.15 19.52 2.01
CA TYR A 200 -3.53 19.90 3.28
C TYR A 200 -2.93 18.72 4.04
N TYR A 201 -1.83 18.99 4.73
CA TYR A 201 -1.14 18.07 5.61
C TYR A 201 -0.75 18.75 6.92
N ILE A 202 -0.59 17.95 7.97
CA ILE A 202 -0.04 18.39 9.25
C ILE A 202 1.05 17.43 9.72
N GLU A 203 2.07 17.95 10.37
CA GLU A 203 3.05 17.19 11.13
C GLU A 203 2.88 17.53 12.60
N LEU A 204 2.63 16.52 13.43
CA LEU A 204 2.53 16.65 14.87
C LEU A 204 3.77 16.06 15.51
N THR A 205 4.40 16.80 16.41
CA THR A 205 5.46 16.29 17.28
C THR A 205 5.02 16.42 18.73
N GLU A 206 5.03 15.32 19.46
CA GLU A 206 4.90 15.33 20.91
C GLU A 206 6.28 15.32 21.56
N THR A 207 6.44 16.19 22.54
CA THR A 207 7.64 16.27 23.38
C THR A 207 7.28 15.89 24.81
N THR A 208 8.01 14.95 25.41
CA THR A 208 7.80 14.54 26.80
C THR A 208 9.10 14.72 27.59
N ALA A 209 9.01 15.33 28.77
CA ALA A 209 10.14 15.47 29.70
C ALA A 209 9.70 15.10 31.12
N HIS A 210 10.51 14.29 31.82
CA HIS A 210 10.24 13.89 33.20
C HIS A 210 11.02 14.77 34.17
N ARG A 211 10.39 15.11 35.30
CA ARG A 211 11.01 15.89 36.36
C ARG A 211 12.15 15.10 37.01
N ASN A 212 13.29 15.74 37.20
CA ASN A 212 14.39 15.17 37.97
C ASN A 212 14.02 15.19 39.46
N THR A 213 14.36 14.14 40.21
CA THR A 213 14.25 14.13 41.67
C THR A 213 15.14 15.24 42.24
N THR A 214 14.52 16.37 42.61
CA THR A 214 15.17 17.52 43.25
C THR A 214 14.59 17.75 44.64
N ALA A 215 15.42 18.22 45.56
CA ALA A 215 15.04 18.50 46.94
C ALA A 215 13.91 19.54 47.04
N GLN A 216 13.07 19.45 48.07
CA GLN A 216 11.95 20.38 48.29
C GLN A 216 12.45 21.83 48.39
N GLY A 217 11.99 22.71 47.48
CA GLY A 217 12.22 24.16 47.55
C GLY A 217 12.84 24.82 46.31
N THR A 218 13.28 24.07 45.31
CA THR A 218 13.84 24.60 44.05
C THR A 218 12.87 24.50 42.87
N GLN A 219 13.07 25.36 41.86
CA GLN A 219 12.34 25.31 40.58
C GLN A 219 12.45 23.90 39.97
N PRO A 220 11.36 23.36 39.39
CA PRO A 220 11.34 22.00 38.84
C PRO A 220 12.30 21.90 37.64
N GLU A 221 13.37 21.12 37.81
CA GLU A 221 14.30 20.78 36.73
C GLU A 221 13.83 19.49 36.02
N TYR A 222 13.80 19.50 34.68
CA TYR A 222 13.38 18.37 33.87
C TYR A 222 14.57 17.74 33.16
N GLY A 223 14.54 16.41 33.01
CA GLY A 223 15.52 15.65 32.26
C GLY A 223 15.43 15.87 30.75
N LYS A 224 16.31 15.17 30.01
CA LYS A 224 16.36 15.25 28.54
C LYS A 224 15.01 14.82 27.93
N PRO A 225 14.40 15.63 27.05
CA PRO A 225 13.11 15.30 26.45
C PRO A 225 13.22 14.17 25.43
N THR A 226 12.14 13.39 25.31
CA THR A 226 11.90 12.44 24.22
C THR A 226 10.90 13.02 23.23
N TYR A 227 10.98 12.55 21.98
CA TYR A 227 10.14 13.04 20.89
C TYR A 227 9.47 11.90 20.15
N GLU A 228 8.18 12.06 19.87
CA GLU A 228 7.42 11.24 18.92
C GLU A 228 6.81 12.16 17.86
N TRP A 229 6.71 11.72 16.62
CA TRP A 229 6.13 12.53 15.56
C TRP A 229 5.29 11.72 14.58
N TRP A 230 4.29 12.38 14.00
CA TRP A 230 3.33 11.79 13.08
C TRP A 230 2.96 12.78 11.99
N GLN A 231 2.76 12.28 10.78
CA GLN A 231 2.41 13.08 9.62
C GLN A 231 1.04 12.65 9.10
N PHE A 232 0.14 13.61 8.88
CA PHE A 232 -1.23 13.34 8.48
C PHE A 232 -1.60 14.13 7.23
N ARG A 233 -2.39 13.50 6.36
CA ARG A 233 -3.16 14.13 5.32
C ARG A 233 -4.56 14.43 5.87
N LEU A 234 -5.08 15.60 5.51
CA LEU A 234 -6.44 16.01 5.81
C LEU A 234 -7.38 15.55 4.68
N ASP A 235 -8.47 14.87 5.02
CA ASP A 235 -9.49 14.44 4.05
C ASP A 235 -10.44 15.60 3.66
N ASP A 236 -10.51 16.66 4.47
CA ASP A 236 -11.31 17.88 4.24
C ASP A 236 -10.50 18.96 3.48
N VAL A 237 -11.19 19.80 2.72
CA VAL A 237 -10.64 20.98 2.03
C VAL A 237 -10.36 22.15 2.99
N ASN A 238 -10.83 22.07 4.23
CA ASN A 238 -10.61 23.09 5.26
C ASN A 238 -9.54 22.68 6.28
N MET A 239 -8.69 23.64 6.66
CA MET A 239 -7.69 23.44 7.71
C MET A 239 -8.34 23.55 9.10
N PRO A 240 -8.20 22.53 9.98
CA PRO A 240 -8.75 22.56 11.33
C PRO A 240 -8.14 23.68 12.18
N SER A 241 -8.92 24.19 13.13
CA SER A 241 -8.42 25.19 14.08
C SER A 241 -7.36 24.59 15.02
N LYS A 242 -6.62 25.45 15.73
CA LYS A 242 -5.66 25.01 16.76
C LYS A 242 -6.35 24.11 17.82
N ALA A 243 -7.53 24.52 18.27
CA ALA A 243 -8.32 23.78 19.27
C ALA A 243 -8.73 22.40 18.76
N ASP A 244 -9.17 22.31 17.49
CA ASP A 244 -9.56 21.04 16.87
C ASP A 244 -8.37 20.08 16.78
N ILE A 245 -7.18 20.58 16.44
CA ILE A 245 -5.96 19.77 16.34
C ILE A 245 -5.54 19.23 17.73
N ILE A 246 -5.63 20.05 18.78
CA ILE A 246 -5.31 19.63 20.15
C ILE A 246 -6.32 18.59 20.66
N ALA A 247 -7.61 18.84 20.48
CA ALA A 247 -8.68 17.93 20.87
C ALA A 247 -8.58 16.59 20.13
N MET A 248 -8.32 16.65 18.82
CA MET A 248 -8.01 15.49 18.00
C MET A 248 -6.82 14.72 18.56
N PHE A 249 -5.65 15.37 18.69
CA PHE A 249 -4.44 14.68 19.13
C PHE A 249 -4.62 13.98 20.48
N THR A 250 -5.24 14.66 21.44
CA THR A 250 -5.50 14.12 22.77
C THR A 250 -6.37 12.84 22.71
N SER A 251 -7.36 12.82 21.82
CA SER A 251 -8.21 11.64 21.57
C SER A 251 -7.45 10.51 20.84
N LEU A 252 -6.57 10.85 19.90
CA LEU A 252 -5.88 9.88 19.03
C LEU A 252 -4.58 9.33 19.62
N ALA A 253 -3.95 10.04 20.55
CA ALA A 253 -2.62 9.71 21.09
C ALA A 253 -2.49 8.26 21.60
N PRO A 254 -3.47 7.67 22.32
CA PRO A 254 -3.38 6.26 22.75
C PRO A 254 -3.28 5.29 21.56
N THR A 255 -4.08 5.53 20.52
CA THR A 255 -4.11 4.71 19.30
C THR A 255 -2.83 4.87 18.48
N LEU A 256 -2.31 6.11 18.37
CA LEU A 256 -1.09 6.40 17.63
C LEU A 256 0.14 5.73 18.25
N ARG A 257 0.21 5.67 19.59
CA ARG A 257 1.29 5.00 20.34
C ARG A 257 1.22 3.48 20.30
N ALA A 258 0.06 2.91 20.01
CA ALA A 258 -0.12 1.46 19.86
C ALA A 258 0.30 0.94 18.46
N LEU A 259 0.57 1.84 17.51
CA LEU A 259 1.12 1.48 16.21
C LEU A 259 2.61 1.15 16.37
N PRO A 260 3.13 0.09 15.71
CA PRO A 260 4.54 -0.26 15.80
C PRO A 260 5.40 0.87 15.22
N ILE A 261 6.05 1.64 16.08
CA ILE A 261 6.98 2.69 15.70
C ILE A 261 8.26 1.97 15.23
N THR A 262 8.59 2.06 13.93
CA THR A 262 9.96 1.78 13.48
C THR A 262 10.85 2.90 14.01
N THR A 263 11.39 2.69 15.19
CA THR A 263 12.33 3.59 15.86
C THR A 263 13.69 3.58 15.14
N THR A 264 13.79 4.16 13.93
CA THR A 264 15.09 4.46 13.30
C THR A 264 15.08 5.65 12.32
N ASP A 265 14.07 6.51 12.27
CA ASP A 265 14.19 7.78 11.56
C ASP A 265 14.44 8.90 12.59
N THR A 266 15.71 9.25 12.78
CA THR A 266 16.11 10.50 13.43
C THR A 266 15.29 11.66 12.87
N LYS A 267 14.68 12.44 13.77
CA LYS A 267 14.02 13.71 13.44
C LYS A 267 14.94 14.50 12.48
N PRO A 268 14.49 14.92 11.29
CA PRO A 268 15.32 15.77 10.45
C PRO A 268 15.66 17.03 11.24
N GLU A 269 16.95 17.27 11.45
CA GLU A 269 17.42 18.52 12.03
C GLU A 269 16.87 19.66 11.17
N LYS A 270 16.11 20.57 11.81
CA LYS A 270 15.86 21.88 11.21
C LYS A 270 17.23 22.50 11.01
N ALA A 271 17.63 22.70 9.76
CA ALA A 271 18.68 23.64 9.43
C ALA A 271 18.28 24.98 10.07
N THR A 272 19.08 25.41 11.05
CA THR A 272 19.08 26.77 11.61
C THR A 272 19.22 27.81 10.53
#